data_AF-A0A9X0DKJ5-F1
#
_entry.id   AF-A0A9X0DKJ5-F1
#
_cell.length_a   1.000
_cell.length_b   1.000
_cell.length_c   1.000
_cell.angle_alpha   90.00
_cell.angle_beta   90.00
_cell.angle_gamma   90.00
#
_symmetry.space_group_name_H-M   'P 1'
#
loop_
_entity.id
_entity.type
_entity.pdbx_description
1 polymer ?
#
loop_
_entity_poly.entity_id
_entity_poly.type
_entity_poly.pdbx_seq_one_letter_code
_entity_poly.pdbx_strand_id
1 'polypeptide(L)'
;MPLRTRINGYIREGSQRARGLILLQPSRSLPRGVLDGPRRVIDPDSGQVSHETTSRELQVSEYHWDHQFDELLEANWEESDDDQEFTAEEAIVAQFRRKKRHVPRLIQLSVDSIVKNIGDITYEKIQYMPSLQLEFLWRELSKRCVNSFNTWKAFSKVLDRHEGAILNQFRYSGSIAEPVPSLSTYMKPLSSTSFDFLVHLSITTAFKTPDLIELSALTNLVALEIVNPRQDHHLRNTGKLFQASFGDRVIKTWSEAAINGKAFQILRILKLRNFKEITNNCFQYLNRFPALAVFDVLDCGFNGLAQLGAERLGWEVHPDGALLEILQSDCVKHIMALRTTLGLPVRPVRRSAAKPLWDKAKVTMIPRANLPAFLTGDPTSSSTPARNSAYLDAEQRVRMMEQTPAGRAKLRRTGFSHFEAVDYISRKEFRELETWEFRTLTSLNRISELRNDEDLRAAGLEVGDSIPIVSGEIISAVPVASLRLGPGLSYTPSRADLHQPFYDGGMSDRSLKYTSRNVGIGAKGYVYTRIKVPIARTRTREQAEEQAEGKAGGSGSRRTKRRKVRGEKRQQIGDLLAGVMGVI
;
A
#
# COMPACT_ATOMS: atom_id res chain seq x y z
N MET A 1 35.12 -38.83 -24.17
CA MET A 1 34.15 -38.83 -23.05
C MET A 1 34.10 -37.45 -22.42
N PRO A 2 32.93 -36.94 -21.99
CA PRO A 2 32.68 -35.50 -21.84
C PRO A 2 32.83 -34.94 -20.41
N LEU A 3 32.97 -33.62 -20.38
CA LEU A 3 33.08 -32.67 -19.25
C LEU A 3 31.93 -32.77 -18.22
N ARG A 4 31.98 -33.75 -17.30
CA ARG A 4 31.08 -33.76 -16.13
C ARG A 4 31.73 -34.06 -14.77
N THR A 5 33.05 -34.18 -14.71
CA THR A 5 33.73 -34.62 -13.47
C THR A 5 34.62 -33.57 -12.79
N ARG A 6 34.58 -32.30 -13.20
CA ARG A 6 35.45 -31.23 -12.65
C ARG A 6 34.77 -30.13 -11.81
N ILE A 7 33.45 -30.17 -11.62
CA ILE A 7 32.73 -29.08 -10.90
C ILE A 7 32.40 -29.43 -9.43
N ASN A 8 32.65 -30.66 -8.96
CA ASN A 8 32.37 -31.04 -7.57
C ASN A 8 33.56 -30.91 -6.60
N GLY A 9 34.70 -30.38 -7.05
CA GLY A 9 35.89 -30.17 -6.19
C GLY A 9 35.95 -28.79 -5.52
N TYR A 10 35.33 -27.75 -6.09
CA TYR A 10 35.54 -26.36 -5.67
C TYR A 10 34.59 -25.86 -4.56
N ILE A 11 33.55 -26.63 -4.22
CA ILE A 11 32.55 -26.20 -3.21
C ILE A 11 32.89 -26.72 -1.80
N ARG A 12 33.97 -27.50 -1.62
CA ARG A 12 34.34 -28.09 -0.32
C ARG A 12 35.55 -27.46 0.39
N GLU A 13 36.28 -26.56 -0.25
CA GLU A 13 37.45 -25.89 0.36
C GLU A 13 37.18 -24.47 0.90
N GLY A 14 36.01 -23.88 0.60
CA GLY A 14 35.61 -22.57 1.12
C GLY A 14 35.15 -22.56 2.59
N SER A 15 34.98 -23.73 3.23
CA SER A 15 34.35 -23.84 4.55
C SER A 15 35.29 -24.17 5.72
N GLN A 16 36.62 -24.09 5.54
CA GLN A 16 37.59 -24.36 6.62
C GLN A 16 38.57 -23.21 6.94
N ARG A 17 38.45 -22.03 6.31
CA ARG A 17 39.34 -20.86 6.57
C ARG A 17 38.73 -19.73 7.42
N ALA A 18 37.77 -20.03 8.28
CA ALA A 18 37.18 -19.05 9.21
C ALA A 18 37.13 -19.53 10.67
N ARG A 19 38.19 -20.20 11.15
CA ARG A 19 38.39 -20.47 12.58
C ARG A 19 39.87 -20.32 12.92
N GLY A 20 40.25 -19.15 13.41
CA GLY A 20 41.61 -18.84 13.85
C GLY A 20 41.75 -17.39 14.28
N LEU A 21 40.96 -16.95 15.26
CA LEU A 21 41.24 -15.71 15.97
C LEU A 21 42.02 -16.05 17.24
N ILE A 22 43.30 -15.67 17.21
CA ILE A 22 44.26 -15.75 18.30
C ILE A 22 43.88 -14.69 19.34
N LEU A 23 43.80 -15.11 20.60
CA LEU A 23 43.73 -14.27 21.78
C LEU A 23 45.03 -13.46 21.91
N LEU A 24 44.95 -12.13 21.76
CA LEU A 24 45.98 -11.23 22.27
C LEU A 24 45.43 -10.53 23.52
N GLN A 25 46.07 -10.78 24.66
CA GLN A 25 45.85 -10.06 25.91
C GLN A 25 46.23 -8.58 25.74
N PRO A 26 45.50 -7.64 26.36
CA PRO A 26 45.94 -6.26 26.42
C PRO A 26 46.93 -6.06 27.57
N SER A 27 48.14 -5.61 27.22
CA SER A 27 49.08 -5.05 28.17
C SER A 27 48.75 -3.58 28.47
N ARG A 28 48.61 -3.28 29.77
CA ARG A 28 48.63 -1.96 30.44
C ARG A 28 47.35 -1.10 30.39
N SER A 29 46.88 -0.79 31.60
CA SER A 29 45.84 0.19 31.92
C SER A 29 46.38 1.62 31.86
N LEU A 30 45.75 2.49 31.08
CA LEU A 30 45.87 3.96 31.16
C LEU A 30 44.67 4.55 31.93
N PRO A 31 44.83 5.70 32.61
CA PRO A 31 43.88 6.17 33.61
C PRO A 31 42.58 6.69 32.99
N ARG A 32 41.47 6.45 33.70
CA ARG A 32 40.12 6.92 33.40
C ARG A 32 40.06 8.45 33.30
N GLY A 33 40.00 8.96 32.08
CA GLY A 33 39.33 10.22 31.77
C GLY A 33 37.86 9.95 31.48
N VAL A 34 36.97 10.78 32.02
CA VAL A 34 35.52 10.74 31.77
C VAL A 34 35.28 10.94 30.28
N LEU A 35 34.90 9.88 29.57
CA LEU A 35 34.41 9.96 28.20
C LEU A 35 32.91 10.22 28.26
N ASP A 36 32.46 11.40 27.83
CA ASP A 36 31.06 11.62 27.50
C ASP A 36 30.70 10.70 26.33
N GLY A 37 29.73 9.83 26.56
CA GLY A 37 29.22 8.92 25.53
C GLY A 37 28.58 9.66 24.35
N PRO A 38 28.24 8.96 23.26
CA PRO A 38 27.61 9.57 22.09
C PRO A 38 26.37 10.38 22.52
N ARG A 39 26.41 11.68 22.25
CA ARG A 39 25.31 12.60 22.55
C ARG A 39 24.26 12.43 21.46
N ARG A 40 23.08 11.98 21.87
CA ARG A 40 21.93 11.84 20.98
C ARG A 40 21.32 13.21 20.74
N VAL A 41 21.30 13.66 19.49
CA VAL A 41 20.66 14.92 19.09
C VAL A 41 19.33 14.58 18.42
N ILE A 42 18.27 15.27 18.84
CA ILE A 42 16.93 15.13 18.27
C ILE A 42 16.61 16.46 17.63
N ASP A 43 16.36 16.45 16.32
CA ASP A 43 15.84 17.63 15.63
C ASP A 43 14.37 17.84 16.07
N PRO A 44 14.06 18.98 16.71
CA PRO A 44 12.72 19.25 17.24
C PRO A 44 11.65 19.44 16.17
N ASP A 45 12.04 19.75 14.93
CA ASP A 45 11.10 20.05 13.85
C ASP A 45 10.82 18.83 12.97
N SER A 46 11.81 17.97 12.74
CA SER A 46 11.64 16.74 11.96
C SER A 46 11.39 15.49 12.82
N GLY A 47 11.74 15.52 14.11
CA GLY A 47 11.74 14.35 14.99
C GLY A 47 12.85 13.34 14.66
N GLN A 48 13.79 13.69 13.78
CA GLN A 48 14.91 12.84 13.39
C GLN A 48 15.90 12.69 14.55
N VAL A 49 16.39 11.48 14.74
CA VAL A 49 17.39 11.15 15.77
C VAL A 49 18.73 10.96 15.08
N SER A 50 19.73 11.75 15.48
CA SER A 50 21.14 11.57 15.11
C SER A 50 22.00 11.25 16.34
N HIS A 51 23.09 10.55 16.12
CA HIS A 51 24.11 10.29 17.14
C HIS A 51 25.31 11.16 16.85
N GLU A 52 25.58 12.13 17.72
CA GLU A 52 26.77 12.98 17.65
C GLU A 52 27.81 12.42 18.63
N THR A 53 28.96 12.00 18.11
CA THR A 53 30.05 11.50 18.95
C THR A 53 31.11 12.60 19.03
N THR A 54 31.18 13.32 20.14
CA THR A 54 32.24 14.31 20.36
C THR A 54 33.55 13.61 20.71
N SER A 55 34.29 13.16 19.69
CA SER A 55 35.70 12.82 19.86
C SER A 55 36.54 14.09 19.72
N ARG A 56 37.38 14.38 20.72
CA ARG A 56 38.47 15.36 20.59
C ARG A 56 39.36 14.94 19.42
N GLU A 57 39.50 15.83 18.43
CA GLU A 57 40.55 15.85 17.39
C GLU A 57 40.96 14.49 16.84
N LEU A 58 40.06 13.85 16.09
CA LEU A 58 40.51 13.01 14.98
C LEU A 58 40.77 13.94 13.80
N GLN A 59 42.02 14.00 13.36
CA GLN A 59 42.42 14.68 12.14
C GLN A 59 41.49 14.27 10.99
N VAL A 60 40.97 15.29 10.32
CA VAL A 60 39.94 15.24 9.25
C VAL A 60 40.51 14.65 7.94
N SER A 61 41.37 13.63 7.99
CA SER A 61 42.09 13.13 6.81
C SER A 61 41.90 11.66 6.44
N GLU A 62 41.08 10.87 7.15
CA GLU A 62 41.00 9.41 6.83
C GLU A 62 39.59 8.80 6.71
N TYR A 63 38.52 9.60 6.57
CA TYR A 63 37.22 9.09 6.08
C TYR A 63 36.82 9.82 4.79
N HIS A 64 37.44 9.41 3.68
CA HIS A 64 37.00 9.78 2.33
C HIS A 64 35.74 9.01 1.94
N TRP A 65 34.57 9.49 2.36
CA TRP A 65 33.28 9.07 1.82
C TRP A 65 33.08 9.55 0.36
N ASP A 66 33.87 10.51 -0.10
CA ASP A 66 33.76 11.11 -1.44
C ASP A 66 34.30 10.20 -2.57
N HIS A 67 35.26 9.32 -2.29
CA HIS A 67 35.96 8.60 -3.37
C HIS A 67 35.23 7.34 -3.90
N GLN A 68 34.39 6.68 -3.10
CA GLN A 68 33.65 5.50 -3.56
C GLN A 68 32.38 5.83 -4.35
N PHE A 69 31.87 7.06 -4.23
CA PHE A 69 30.64 7.47 -4.94
C PHE A 69 30.93 8.09 -6.32
N ASP A 70 32.04 8.82 -6.49
CA ASP A 70 32.44 9.34 -7.80
C ASP A 70 32.75 8.21 -8.81
N GLU A 71 33.32 7.09 -8.35
CA GLU A 71 33.62 5.92 -9.21
C GLU A 71 32.34 5.21 -9.72
N LEU A 72 31.24 5.26 -8.95
CA LEU A 72 29.94 4.70 -9.34
C LEU A 72 29.09 5.66 -10.18
N LEU A 73 29.37 6.96 -10.09
CA LEU A 73 28.68 8.00 -10.86
C LEU A 73 29.24 8.13 -12.27
N GLU A 74 30.52 7.84 -12.54
CA GLU A 74 31.09 7.94 -13.90
C GLU A 74 30.95 6.64 -14.72
N ALA A 75 30.82 5.46 -14.10
CA ALA A 75 30.81 4.18 -14.81
C ALA A 75 29.54 3.88 -15.62
N ASN A 76 28.46 4.65 -15.46
CA ASN A 76 27.15 4.37 -16.09
C ASN A 76 26.63 5.50 -17.01
N TRP A 77 27.49 6.42 -17.45
CA TRP A 77 27.13 7.45 -18.42
C TRP A 77 27.94 7.35 -19.71
N GLU A 78 27.80 6.23 -20.40
CA GLU A 78 27.78 6.23 -21.85
C GLU A 78 26.46 5.55 -22.25
N GLU A 79 25.58 6.28 -22.93
CA GLU A 79 24.58 5.65 -23.79
C GLU A 79 25.38 4.89 -24.85
N SER A 80 25.67 3.60 -24.61
CA SER A 80 26.27 2.71 -25.59
C SER A 80 25.17 1.90 -26.24
N ASP A 81 24.69 2.39 -27.39
CA ASP A 81 23.90 1.61 -28.35
C ASP A 81 24.77 0.69 -29.23
N ASP A 82 26.06 0.50 -28.92
CA ASP A 82 26.94 -0.37 -29.69
C ASP A 82 27.68 -1.38 -28.79
N ASP A 83 27.28 -2.65 -28.88
CA ASP A 83 27.99 -3.81 -28.36
C ASP A 83 29.29 -4.03 -29.16
N GLN A 84 30.36 -3.30 -28.82
CA GLN A 84 31.71 -3.57 -29.33
C GLN A 84 32.61 -4.10 -28.22
N GLU A 85 33.10 -5.33 -28.42
CA GLU A 85 33.95 -6.07 -27.49
C GLU A 85 35.33 -5.39 -27.37
N PHE A 86 35.53 -4.60 -26.31
CA PHE A 86 36.79 -3.91 -26.05
C PHE A 86 37.89 -4.89 -25.59
N THR A 87 39.08 -4.77 -26.15
CA THR A 87 40.24 -5.59 -25.76
C THR A 87 40.83 -5.11 -24.42
N ALA A 88 41.43 -6.02 -23.64
CA ALA A 88 41.96 -5.72 -22.30
C ALA A 88 43.07 -4.63 -22.29
N GLU A 89 43.78 -4.45 -23.40
CA GLU A 89 44.79 -3.41 -23.54
C GLU A 89 44.18 -2.02 -23.77
N GLU A 90 43.07 -1.93 -24.49
CA GLU A 90 42.34 -0.67 -24.69
C GLU A 90 41.63 -0.22 -23.41
N ALA A 91 41.17 -1.15 -22.57
CA ALA A 91 40.61 -0.85 -21.25
C ALA A 91 41.64 -0.19 -20.31
N ILE A 92 42.91 -0.64 -20.36
CA ILE A 92 44.00 -0.07 -19.56
C ILE A 92 44.37 1.33 -20.06
N VAL A 93 44.47 1.54 -21.38
CA VAL A 93 44.75 2.86 -21.96
C VAL A 93 43.61 3.87 -21.71
N ALA A 94 42.35 3.42 -21.74
CA ALA A 94 41.19 4.23 -21.37
C ALA A 94 41.20 4.60 -19.87
N GLN A 95 41.63 3.68 -18.99
CA GLN A 95 41.79 3.94 -17.55
C GLN A 95 42.82 5.04 -17.26
N PHE A 96 43.92 5.10 -18.02
CA PHE A 96 44.95 6.13 -17.83
C PHE A 96 44.63 7.49 -18.47
N ARG A 97 43.69 7.56 -19.43
CA ARG A 97 43.19 8.84 -19.99
C ARG A 97 42.07 9.50 -19.18
N ARG A 98 41.47 8.81 -18.21
CA ARG A 98 40.29 9.28 -17.43
C ARG A 98 40.59 10.20 -16.23
N LYS A 99 41.83 10.64 -15.99
CA LYS A 99 42.17 11.51 -14.84
C LYS A 99 42.51 12.96 -15.20
N LYS A 100 41.78 13.58 -16.12
CA LYS A 100 41.64 15.04 -16.07
C LYS A 100 40.43 15.34 -15.19
N ARG A 101 40.67 15.85 -13.97
CA ARG A 101 39.63 16.44 -13.11
C ARG A 101 38.84 17.44 -13.95
N HIS A 102 37.71 17.01 -14.51
CA HIS A 102 36.81 17.91 -15.18
C HIS A 102 36.25 18.84 -14.12
N VAL A 103 36.41 20.15 -14.34
CA VAL A 103 35.74 21.15 -13.51
C VAL A 103 34.26 20.80 -13.52
N PRO A 104 33.64 20.56 -12.34
CA PRO A 104 32.23 20.19 -12.29
C PRO A 104 31.42 21.25 -13.05
N ARG A 105 30.52 20.80 -13.93
CA ARG A 105 29.64 21.73 -14.64
C ARG A 105 28.87 22.54 -13.60
N LEU A 106 28.57 23.82 -13.89
CA LEU A 106 27.85 24.71 -12.98
C LEU A 106 26.57 24.05 -12.42
N ILE A 107 25.84 23.33 -13.27
CA ILE A 107 24.64 22.56 -12.89
C ILE A 107 24.92 21.56 -11.77
N GLN A 108 26.05 20.85 -11.82
CA GLN A 108 26.41 19.85 -10.81
C GLN A 108 26.76 20.53 -9.49
N LEU A 109 27.50 21.64 -9.51
CA LEU A 109 27.75 22.46 -8.32
C LEU A 109 26.45 23.01 -7.73
N SER A 110 25.50 23.41 -8.56
CA SER A 110 24.18 23.88 -8.11
C SER A 110 23.38 22.75 -7.45
N VAL A 111 23.32 21.56 -8.06
CA VAL A 111 22.67 20.39 -7.46
C VAL A 111 23.34 20.02 -6.14
N ASP A 112 24.67 19.96 -6.10
CA ASP A 112 25.41 19.64 -4.89
C ASP A 112 25.13 20.66 -3.77
N SER A 113 25.04 21.94 -4.12
CA SER A 113 24.65 22.99 -3.18
C SER A 113 23.21 22.81 -2.68
N ILE A 114 22.27 22.49 -3.56
CA ILE A 114 20.88 22.24 -3.18
C ILE A 114 20.77 21.01 -2.26
N VAL A 115 21.46 19.92 -2.61
CA VAL A 115 21.49 18.69 -1.79
C VAL A 115 22.07 18.96 -0.40
N LYS A 116 23.13 19.78 -0.31
CA LYS A 116 23.70 20.20 0.98
C LYS A 116 22.73 21.01 1.84
N ASN A 117 21.79 21.72 1.21
CA ASN A 117 20.79 22.56 1.87
C ASN A 117 19.37 21.99 1.72
N ILE A 118 19.24 20.66 1.60
CA ILE A 118 17.96 19.99 1.31
C ILE A 118 16.88 20.25 2.38
N GLY A 119 17.30 20.47 3.62
CA GLY A 119 16.40 20.81 4.73
C GLY A 119 15.71 22.15 4.55
N ASP A 120 16.28 23.05 3.74
CA ASP A 120 15.71 24.36 3.45
C ASP A 120 14.75 24.35 2.26
N ILE A 121 14.60 23.22 1.57
CA ILE A 121 13.67 23.11 0.44
C ILE A 121 12.24 23.09 0.98
N THR A 122 11.46 24.09 0.59
CA THR A 122 10.03 24.18 0.87
C THR A 122 9.23 24.18 -0.42
N TYR A 123 7.94 23.84 -0.34
CA TYR A 123 7.01 23.89 -1.46
C TYR A 123 7.04 25.27 -2.15
N GLU A 124 7.09 26.35 -1.37
CA GLU A 124 7.03 27.71 -1.88
C GLU A 124 8.22 28.06 -2.78
N LYS A 125 9.39 27.46 -2.52
CA LYS A 125 10.62 27.66 -3.30
C LYS A 125 10.58 26.89 -4.61
N ILE A 126 9.97 25.70 -4.63
CA ILE A 126 10.02 24.79 -5.78
C ILE A 126 8.79 24.89 -6.70
N GLN A 127 7.65 25.40 -6.22
CA GLN A 127 6.41 25.49 -7.02
C GLN A 127 6.55 26.31 -8.32
N TYR A 128 7.54 27.20 -8.38
CA TYR A 128 7.79 28.06 -9.55
C TYR A 128 8.88 27.52 -10.48
N MET A 129 9.51 26.40 -10.14
CA MET A 129 10.54 25.81 -10.98
C MET A 129 9.91 25.06 -12.17
N PRO A 130 10.51 25.13 -13.37
CA PRO A 130 10.07 24.32 -14.50
C PRO A 130 10.10 22.82 -14.19
N SER A 131 9.09 22.06 -14.66
CA SER A 131 8.92 20.64 -14.37
C SER A 131 10.16 19.80 -14.69
N LEU A 132 10.83 20.06 -15.81
CA LEU A 132 12.07 19.35 -16.19
C LEU A 132 13.20 19.53 -15.16
N GLN A 133 13.31 20.71 -14.54
CA GLN A 133 14.31 20.97 -13.50
C GLN A 133 13.93 20.29 -12.18
N LEU A 134 12.63 20.26 -11.84
CA LEU A 134 12.14 19.55 -10.67
C LEU A 134 12.33 18.05 -10.79
N GLU A 135 12.02 17.47 -11.95
CA GLU A 135 12.26 16.05 -12.22
C GLU A 135 13.74 15.70 -12.15
N PHE A 136 14.60 16.56 -12.74
CA PHE A 136 16.04 16.41 -12.64
C PHE A 136 16.51 16.44 -11.17
N LEU A 137 16.08 17.44 -10.41
CA LEU A 137 16.46 17.58 -9.01
C LEU A 137 15.93 16.42 -8.15
N TRP A 138 14.67 16.02 -8.33
CA TRP A 138 14.06 14.87 -7.67
C TRP A 138 14.83 13.57 -7.97
N ARG A 139 15.25 13.38 -9.21
CA ARG A 139 16.06 12.23 -9.64
C ARG A 139 17.42 12.24 -8.95
N GLU A 140 18.09 13.38 -8.88
CA GLU A 140 19.39 13.49 -8.20
C GLU A 140 19.28 13.27 -6.68
N LEU A 141 18.24 13.80 -6.04
CA LEU A 141 17.95 13.55 -4.62
C LEU A 141 17.66 12.07 -4.34
N SER A 142 16.85 11.45 -5.20
CA SER A 142 16.50 10.04 -5.09
C SER A 142 17.69 9.11 -5.30
N LYS A 143 18.60 9.44 -6.22
CA LYS A 143 19.86 8.68 -6.44
C LYS A 143 20.76 8.71 -5.21
N ARG A 144 20.80 9.83 -4.50
CA ARG A 144 21.63 10.04 -3.31
C ARG A 144 20.95 9.57 -2.01
N CYS A 145 19.73 9.04 -2.11
CA CYS A 145 18.92 8.59 -0.96
C CYS A 145 18.66 9.69 0.08
N VAL A 146 18.62 10.97 -0.32
CA VAL A 146 18.43 12.13 0.58
C VAL A 146 16.97 12.59 0.60
N ASN A 147 16.03 11.65 0.48
CA ASN A 147 14.61 11.96 0.42
C ASN A 147 14.01 11.97 1.83
N SER A 148 14.20 13.07 2.55
CA SER A 148 13.48 13.28 3.82
C SER A 148 11.97 13.35 3.58
N PHE A 149 11.17 13.13 4.63
CA PHE A 149 9.72 13.29 4.54
C PHE A 149 9.31 14.71 4.09
N ASN A 150 9.99 15.75 4.60
CA ASN A 150 9.71 17.14 4.23
C ASN A 150 10.03 17.41 2.76
N THR A 151 11.16 16.87 2.28
CA THR A 151 11.53 16.92 0.87
C THR A 151 10.47 16.23 0.01
N TRP A 152 10.11 14.98 0.34
CA TRP A 152 9.06 14.27 -0.39
C TRP A 152 7.74 15.05 -0.39
N LYS A 153 7.31 15.58 0.76
CA LYS A 153 6.07 16.36 0.90
C LYS A 153 6.06 17.61 0.02
N ALA A 154 7.19 18.31 -0.10
CA ALA A 154 7.30 19.47 -0.97
C ALA A 154 7.18 19.05 -2.45
N PHE A 155 7.94 18.03 -2.87
CA PHE A 155 7.98 17.59 -4.25
C PHE A 155 6.70 16.87 -4.69
N SER A 156 6.08 16.07 -3.83
CA SER A 156 4.85 15.33 -4.17
C SER A 156 3.71 16.26 -4.54
N LYS A 157 3.66 17.48 -3.99
CA LYS A 157 2.64 18.48 -4.31
C LYS A 157 2.85 19.19 -5.66
N VAL A 158 4.08 19.20 -6.18
CA VAL A 158 4.40 19.87 -7.45
C VAL A 158 4.54 18.85 -8.57
N LEU A 159 4.98 17.63 -8.27
CA LEU A 159 5.19 16.57 -9.24
C LEU A 159 4.00 15.60 -9.33
N ASP A 160 3.00 15.68 -8.45
CA ASP A 160 1.80 14.88 -8.63
C ASP A 160 1.10 15.29 -9.92
N ARG A 161 0.62 14.28 -10.67
CA ARG A 161 -0.21 14.45 -11.87
C ARG A 161 0.51 15.03 -13.10
N HIS A 162 1.84 15.20 -13.05
CA HIS A 162 2.63 15.46 -14.26
C HIS A 162 2.71 14.23 -15.17
N GLU A 163 2.81 14.46 -16.48
CA GLU A 163 3.07 13.40 -17.44
C GLU A 163 4.45 12.79 -17.16
N GLY A 164 4.52 11.46 -17.04
CA GLY A 164 5.77 10.78 -16.72
C GLY A 164 6.11 10.72 -15.22
N ALA A 165 5.21 11.17 -14.34
CA ALA A 165 5.35 10.99 -12.90
C ALA A 165 5.62 9.52 -12.54
N ILE A 166 6.35 9.29 -11.47
CA ILE A 166 6.74 7.95 -11.00
C ILE A 166 6.17 7.67 -9.61
N LEU A 167 6.02 6.39 -9.28
CA LEU A 167 5.33 5.98 -8.05
C LEU A 167 5.93 6.57 -6.77
N ASN A 168 7.25 6.76 -6.69
CA ASN A 168 7.90 7.35 -5.51
C ASN A 168 7.53 8.82 -5.25
N GLN A 169 6.91 9.50 -6.20
CA GLN A 169 6.33 10.84 -6.01
C GLN A 169 4.95 10.76 -5.35
N PHE A 170 4.24 9.64 -5.51
CA PHE A 170 2.92 9.38 -4.92
C PHE A 170 2.97 8.62 -3.59
N ARG A 171 4.12 8.05 -3.23
CA ARG A 171 4.28 7.23 -2.02
C ARG A 171 5.56 7.60 -1.29
N TYR A 172 5.42 7.81 0.02
CA TYR A 172 6.55 7.82 0.95
C TYR A 172 6.43 6.64 1.90
N SER A 173 7.55 6.02 2.25
CA SER A 173 7.63 4.97 3.26
C SER A 173 8.81 5.23 4.17
N GLY A 174 8.54 5.35 5.47
CA GLY A 174 9.55 5.51 6.50
C GLY A 174 9.30 4.56 7.66
N SER A 175 10.38 4.17 8.35
CA SER A 175 10.25 3.37 9.58
C SER A 175 11.26 3.81 10.63
N ILE A 176 10.80 3.95 11.86
CA ILE A 176 11.60 4.31 13.02
C ILE A 176 11.52 3.13 14.00
N ALA A 177 12.60 2.36 14.12
CA ALA A 177 12.60 1.12 14.92
C ALA A 177 12.41 1.40 16.42
N GLU A 178 13.02 2.47 16.93
CA GLU A 178 13.01 2.82 18.35
C GLU A 178 12.55 4.28 18.54
N PRO A 179 11.24 4.54 18.45
CA PRO A 179 10.74 5.87 18.72
C PRO A 179 10.96 6.22 20.20
N VAL A 180 11.58 7.38 20.45
CA VAL A 180 11.92 7.85 21.81
C VAL A 180 11.08 9.05 22.26
N PRO A 181 10.90 10.09 21.44
CA PRO A 181 9.89 11.12 21.66
C PRO A 181 8.46 10.59 21.88
N SER A 182 7.58 11.45 22.38
CA SER A 182 6.13 11.19 22.42
C SER A 182 5.56 11.04 21.02
N LEU A 183 4.40 10.38 20.90
CA LEU A 183 3.74 10.16 19.61
C LEU A 183 3.47 11.48 18.87
N SER A 184 3.09 12.52 19.62
CA SER A 184 2.80 13.86 19.11
C SER A 184 3.95 14.47 18.30
N THR A 185 5.20 14.22 18.67
CA THR A 185 6.38 14.68 17.91
C THR A 185 6.41 14.11 16.50
N TYR A 186 6.08 12.83 16.34
CA TYR A 186 6.02 12.19 15.02
C TYR A 186 4.76 12.56 14.23
N MET A 187 3.67 12.88 14.91
CA MET A 187 2.42 13.28 14.27
C MET A 187 2.48 14.70 13.68
N LYS A 188 3.24 15.62 14.31
CA LYS A 188 3.36 17.02 13.87
C LYS A 188 3.68 17.15 12.37
N PRO A 189 4.74 16.52 11.81
CA PRO A 189 5.03 16.62 10.38
C PRO A 189 3.98 15.91 9.51
N LEU A 190 3.37 14.82 10.01
CA LEU A 190 2.37 14.02 9.29
C LEU A 190 1.02 14.73 9.15
N SER A 191 0.76 15.77 9.93
CA SER A 191 -0.48 16.52 9.84
C SER A 191 -0.60 17.29 8.53
N SER A 192 -1.76 17.18 7.89
CA SER A 192 -2.16 17.99 6.73
C SER A 192 -3.66 18.25 6.82
N THR A 193 -4.03 19.53 6.89
CA THR A 193 -5.42 19.98 6.87
C THR A 193 -5.94 20.16 5.44
N SER A 194 -5.05 20.40 4.49
CA SER A 194 -5.31 20.51 3.05
C SER A 194 -5.47 19.16 2.35
N PHE A 195 -5.16 18.04 3.04
CA PHE A 195 -5.10 16.70 2.45
C PHE A 195 -4.15 16.61 1.24
N ASP A 196 -3.06 17.38 1.26
CA ASP A 196 -1.99 17.30 0.24
C ASP A 196 -1.42 15.86 0.14
N PHE A 197 -1.48 15.12 1.24
CA PHE A 197 -1.18 13.69 1.30
C PHE A 197 -2.01 13.02 2.41
N LEU A 198 -2.20 11.72 2.27
CA LEU A 198 -2.84 10.85 3.27
C LEU A 198 -1.79 10.16 4.12
N VAL A 199 -2.15 9.79 5.35
CA VAL A 199 -1.26 9.09 6.28
C VAL A 199 -1.71 7.66 6.50
N HIS A 200 -0.78 6.74 6.32
CA HIS A 200 -0.83 5.38 6.84
C HIS A 200 0.15 5.28 8.02
N LEU A 201 -0.37 5.06 9.22
CA LEU A 201 0.44 4.96 10.43
C LEU A 201 0.39 3.53 10.98
N SER A 202 1.57 2.93 11.17
CA SER A 202 1.72 1.62 11.81
C SER A 202 2.50 1.75 13.13
N ILE A 203 1.88 1.43 14.24
CA ILE A 203 2.48 1.51 15.58
C ILE A 203 2.72 0.08 16.09
N THR A 204 3.98 -0.32 16.22
CA THR A 204 4.41 -1.65 16.65
C THR A 204 5.20 -1.63 17.96
N THR A 205 5.09 -0.52 18.71
CA THR A 205 5.67 -0.34 20.04
C THR A 205 4.75 0.52 20.90
N ALA A 206 4.82 0.34 22.21
CA ALA A 206 3.94 1.04 23.14
C ALA A 206 4.16 2.55 23.19
N PHE A 207 3.04 3.27 23.12
CA PHE A 207 2.87 4.67 23.52
C PHE A 207 1.87 4.74 24.67
N LYS A 208 1.81 5.88 25.37
CA LYS A 208 0.85 6.05 26.46
C LYS A 208 -0.57 6.19 25.88
N THR A 209 -1.58 5.79 26.63
CA THR A 209 -2.98 5.90 26.18
C THR A 209 -3.42 7.32 25.81
N PRO A 210 -3.02 8.40 26.55
CA PRO A 210 -3.27 9.77 26.10
C PRO A 210 -2.68 10.06 24.72
N ASP A 211 -1.44 9.64 24.45
CA ASP A 211 -0.80 9.80 23.14
C ASP A 211 -1.62 9.11 22.03
N LEU A 212 -2.14 7.90 22.30
CA LEU A 212 -2.99 7.18 21.34
C LEU A 212 -4.34 7.86 21.13
N ILE A 213 -4.90 8.52 22.16
CA ILE A 213 -6.10 9.34 22.00
C ILE A 213 -5.81 10.54 21.08
N GLU A 214 -4.63 11.15 21.18
CA GLU A 214 -4.21 12.28 20.34
C GLU A 214 -4.18 11.94 18.84
N LEU A 215 -4.12 10.67 18.44
CA LEU A 215 -4.24 10.25 17.03
C LEU A 215 -5.45 10.87 16.31
N SER A 216 -6.50 11.24 17.04
CA SER A 216 -7.65 11.96 16.50
C SER A 216 -7.31 13.32 15.88
N ALA A 217 -6.17 13.92 16.24
CA ALA A 217 -5.70 15.18 15.67
C ALA A 217 -5.18 15.02 14.23
N LEU A 218 -4.85 13.81 13.78
CA LEU A 218 -4.46 13.54 12.39
C LEU A 218 -5.71 13.39 11.51
N THR A 219 -6.17 14.52 10.96
CA THR A 219 -7.35 14.56 10.09
C THR A 219 -7.16 13.80 8.79
N ASN A 220 -5.93 13.72 8.28
CA ASN A 220 -5.54 13.04 7.05
C ASN A 220 -5.16 11.55 7.23
N LEU A 221 -5.52 10.93 8.36
CA LEU A 221 -5.25 9.52 8.62
C LEU A 221 -6.22 8.61 7.84
N VAL A 222 -5.71 7.87 6.85
CA VAL A 222 -6.51 6.97 6.00
C VAL A 222 -6.42 5.50 6.43
N ALA A 223 -5.30 5.11 7.04
CA ALA A 223 -5.10 3.76 7.57
C ALA A 223 -4.32 3.81 8.89
N LEU A 224 -4.81 3.07 9.88
CA LEU A 224 -4.17 2.94 11.18
C LEU A 224 -3.97 1.47 11.51
N GLU A 225 -2.74 1.08 11.79
CA GLU A 225 -2.39 -0.23 12.32
C GLU A 225 -1.73 -0.08 13.68
N ILE A 226 -2.27 -0.74 14.70
CA ILE A 226 -1.65 -0.81 16.02
C ILE A 226 -1.48 -2.27 16.38
N VAL A 227 -0.24 -2.64 16.65
CA VAL A 227 0.12 -3.99 17.04
C VAL A 227 0.75 -3.95 18.42
N ASN A 228 0.12 -4.64 19.37
CA ASN A 228 0.79 -4.97 20.61
C ASN A 228 1.78 -6.12 20.34
N PRO A 229 3.09 -5.91 20.56
CA PRO A 229 4.08 -6.97 20.38
C PRO A 229 3.72 -8.16 21.27
N ARG A 230 3.96 -9.38 20.79
CA ARG A 230 3.86 -10.55 21.68
C ARG A 230 5.11 -10.60 22.54
N GLN A 231 4.91 -11.01 23.79
CA GLN A 231 6.00 -11.33 24.70
C GLN A 231 6.59 -12.67 24.26
N ASP A 232 7.41 -12.65 23.21
CA ASP A 232 8.17 -13.82 22.79
C ASP A 232 9.57 -13.74 23.42
N HIS A 233 9.81 -14.60 24.40
CA HIS A 233 11.07 -14.67 25.13
C HIS A 233 12.29 -14.97 24.24
N HIS A 234 12.07 -15.45 23.02
CA HIS A 234 13.16 -15.79 22.09
C HIS A 234 13.55 -14.66 21.12
N LEU A 235 12.72 -13.61 20.99
CA LEU A 235 12.96 -12.50 20.06
C LEU A 235 13.50 -11.28 20.81
N ARG A 236 14.82 -11.03 20.66
CA ARG A 236 15.54 -9.92 21.30
C ARG A 236 15.08 -8.51 20.88
N ASN A 237 14.27 -8.38 19.83
CA ASN A 237 13.83 -7.10 19.24
C ASN A 237 12.30 -6.90 19.29
N THR A 238 11.63 -7.43 20.32
CA THR A 238 10.21 -7.14 20.53
C THR A 238 10.08 -5.74 21.12
N GLY A 239 9.31 -4.86 20.47
CA GLY A 239 9.10 -3.48 20.93
C GLY A 239 8.52 -3.43 22.34
N LYS A 240 8.39 -2.23 22.93
CA LYS A 240 7.78 -2.10 24.25
C LYS A 240 6.33 -2.58 24.21
N LEU A 241 5.94 -3.41 25.18
CA LEU A 241 4.56 -3.91 25.32
C LEU A 241 3.61 -2.79 25.73
N PHE A 242 2.41 -2.78 25.14
CA PHE A 242 1.39 -1.81 25.52
C PHE A 242 0.91 -2.09 26.95
N GLN A 243 0.62 -1.01 27.68
CA GLN A 243 -0.08 -1.15 28.96
C GLN A 243 -1.51 -1.66 28.71
N ALA A 244 -2.07 -2.41 29.66
CA ALA A 244 -3.43 -2.98 29.61
C ALA A 244 -4.58 -1.96 29.51
N SER A 245 -4.29 -0.67 29.30
CA SER A 245 -5.30 0.39 29.21
C SER A 245 -5.78 0.69 27.77
N PHE A 246 -5.17 0.11 26.74
CA PHE A 246 -5.66 0.22 25.36
C PHE A 246 -6.77 -0.82 25.11
N GLY A 247 -8.02 -0.36 25.07
CA GLY A 247 -9.20 -1.19 24.85
C GLY A 247 -10.36 -0.41 24.22
N ASP A 248 -11.57 -0.96 24.30
CA ASP A 248 -12.77 -0.39 23.66
C ASP A 248 -13.03 1.10 24.00
N ARG A 249 -12.57 1.55 25.17
CA ARG A 249 -12.68 2.95 25.60
C ARG A 249 -11.93 3.91 24.68
N VAL A 250 -10.78 3.51 24.13
CA VAL A 250 -10.02 4.34 23.18
C VAL A 250 -10.80 4.48 21.86
N ILE A 251 -11.34 3.37 21.35
CA ILE A 251 -12.20 3.37 20.15
C ILE A 251 -13.44 4.25 20.38
N LYS A 252 -14.06 4.16 21.57
CA LYS A 252 -15.18 5.03 21.95
C LYS A 252 -14.79 6.50 21.85
N THR A 253 -13.68 6.92 22.47
CA THR A 253 -13.20 8.30 22.43
C THR A 253 -12.91 8.76 20.99
N TRP A 254 -12.25 7.93 20.16
CA TRP A 254 -12.03 8.24 18.75
C TRP A 254 -13.33 8.39 17.97
N SER A 255 -14.34 7.55 18.27
CA SER A 255 -15.65 7.60 17.61
C SER A 255 -16.41 8.89 17.95
N GLU A 256 -16.26 9.40 19.18
CA GLU A 256 -16.85 10.67 19.62
C GLU A 256 -16.17 11.84 18.91
N ALA A 257 -14.84 11.81 18.77
CA ALA A 257 -14.09 12.79 17.99
C ALA A 257 -14.48 12.77 16.49
N ALA A 258 -14.76 11.58 15.94
CA ALA A 258 -15.21 11.42 14.56
C ALA A 258 -16.61 12.01 14.31
N ILE A 259 -17.58 11.77 15.21
CA ILE A 259 -18.93 12.35 15.12
C ILE A 259 -18.88 13.88 15.13
N ASN A 260 -18.02 14.46 15.96
CA ASN A 260 -17.88 15.91 16.06
C ASN A 260 -17.25 16.55 14.81
N GLY A 261 -16.98 15.78 13.75
CA GLY A 261 -16.42 16.25 12.48
C GLY A 261 -14.94 16.59 12.55
N LYS A 262 -14.27 16.31 13.68
CA LYS A 262 -12.90 16.80 13.95
C LYS A 262 -11.81 15.77 13.63
N ALA A 263 -12.15 14.49 13.55
CA ALA A 263 -11.17 13.40 13.47
C ALA A 263 -11.62 12.29 12.53
N PHE A 264 -10.66 11.53 11.97
CA PHE A 264 -10.89 10.26 11.26
C PHE A 264 -11.97 10.29 10.15
N GLN A 265 -12.19 11.44 9.52
CA GLN A 265 -13.24 11.58 8.49
C GLN A 265 -12.97 10.67 7.28
N ILE A 266 -11.69 10.39 7.01
CA ILE A 266 -11.22 9.57 5.90
C ILE A 266 -10.59 8.24 6.32
N LEU A 267 -10.68 7.86 7.60
CA LEU A 267 -10.10 6.60 8.07
C LEU A 267 -10.85 5.42 7.42
N ARG A 268 -10.19 4.67 6.55
CA ARG A 268 -10.76 3.55 5.81
C ARG A 268 -10.40 2.19 6.40
N ILE A 269 -9.19 2.05 6.94
CA ILE A 269 -8.67 0.80 7.49
C ILE A 269 -8.24 1.03 8.94
N LEU A 270 -8.79 0.23 9.86
CA LEU A 270 -8.31 0.13 11.24
C LEU A 270 -7.88 -1.31 11.51
N LYS A 271 -6.60 -1.52 11.83
CA LYS A 271 -6.04 -2.82 12.21
C LYS A 271 -5.59 -2.79 13.66
N LEU A 272 -6.10 -3.73 14.48
CA LEU A 272 -5.70 -3.87 15.88
C LEU A 272 -5.27 -5.30 16.16
N ARG A 273 -4.06 -5.49 16.69
CA ARG A 273 -3.50 -6.82 16.91
C ARG A 273 -3.01 -7.02 18.35
N ASN A 274 -3.34 -8.18 18.91
CA ASN A 274 -2.96 -8.65 20.25
C ASN A 274 -3.45 -7.75 21.41
N PHE A 275 -4.66 -7.20 21.33
CA PHE A 275 -5.28 -6.42 22.40
C PHE A 275 -6.50 -7.13 22.99
N LYS A 276 -6.37 -7.69 24.20
CA LYS A 276 -7.44 -8.49 24.83
C LYS A 276 -8.60 -7.64 25.32
N GLU A 277 -8.35 -6.36 25.56
CA GLU A 277 -9.31 -5.36 26.01
C GLU A 277 -10.14 -4.77 24.86
N ILE A 278 -9.83 -5.14 23.61
CA ILE A 278 -10.66 -4.84 22.44
C ILE A 278 -11.65 -6.00 22.27
N THR A 279 -12.93 -5.71 22.46
CA THR A 279 -14.01 -6.71 22.49
C THR A 279 -15.11 -6.40 21.47
N ASN A 280 -16.11 -7.27 21.36
CA ASN A 280 -17.26 -7.07 20.49
C ASN A 280 -18.02 -5.76 20.78
N ASN A 281 -17.89 -5.21 21.98
CA ASN A 281 -18.56 -3.96 22.36
C ASN A 281 -18.07 -2.76 21.53
N CYS A 282 -16.91 -2.86 20.85
CA CYS A 282 -16.42 -1.78 20.00
C CYS A 282 -17.29 -1.53 18.76
N PHE A 283 -18.05 -2.51 18.25
CA PHE A 283 -18.82 -2.36 17.00
C PHE A 283 -19.83 -1.20 17.03
N GLN A 284 -20.41 -0.92 18.21
CA GLN A 284 -21.33 0.21 18.38
C GLN A 284 -20.65 1.57 18.13
N TYR A 285 -19.33 1.62 18.28
CA TYR A 285 -18.51 2.81 18.04
C TYR A 285 -17.98 2.87 16.61
N LEU A 286 -17.66 1.72 15.99
CA LEU A 286 -17.08 1.65 14.64
C LEU A 286 -17.98 2.26 13.56
N ASN A 287 -19.31 2.19 13.73
CA ASN A 287 -20.23 2.78 12.75
C ASN A 287 -20.20 4.31 12.69
N ARG A 288 -19.58 4.96 13.68
CA ARG A 288 -19.47 6.41 13.79
C ARG A 288 -18.31 6.99 12.97
N PHE A 289 -17.44 6.15 12.44
CA PHE A 289 -16.40 6.54 11.51
C PHE A 289 -17.00 6.60 10.09
N PRO A 290 -17.04 7.77 9.43
CA PRO A 290 -17.76 7.93 8.18
C PRO A 290 -17.20 7.07 7.04
N ALA A 291 -15.88 7.11 6.85
CA ALA A 291 -15.20 6.39 5.77
C ALA A 291 -14.73 4.98 6.16
N LEU A 292 -14.95 4.50 7.39
CA LEU A 292 -14.40 3.20 7.80
C LEU A 292 -15.02 2.07 6.97
N ALA A 293 -14.13 1.31 6.33
CA ALA A 293 -14.43 0.24 5.39
C ALA A 293 -14.00 -1.12 5.93
N VAL A 294 -12.91 -1.14 6.68
CA VAL A 294 -12.26 -2.35 7.15
C VAL A 294 -11.88 -2.19 8.61
N PHE A 295 -12.23 -3.19 9.39
CA PHE A 295 -11.74 -3.39 10.74
C PHE A 295 -11.11 -4.79 10.84
N ASP A 296 -9.79 -4.85 10.86
CA ASP A 296 -8.99 -6.09 10.91
C ASP A 296 -8.48 -6.29 12.33
N VAL A 297 -8.94 -7.36 12.99
CA VAL A 297 -8.54 -7.70 14.35
C VAL A 297 -7.88 -9.07 14.41
N LEU A 298 -6.71 -9.13 15.03
CA LEU A 298 -5.98 -10.37 15.22
C LEU A 298 -5.65 -10.56 16.70
N ASP A 299 -6.03 -11.69 17.26
CA ASP A 299 -5.79 -12.13 18.63
C ASP A 299 -6.27 -11.14 19.70
N CYS A 300 -7.36 -10.45 19.42
CA CYS A 300 -8.07 -9.56 20.35
C CYS A 300 -9.10 -10.31 21.22
N GLY A 301 -9.79 -9.61 22.12
CA GLY A 301 -10.78 -10.16 23.07
C GLY A 301 -12.15 -10.49 22.46
N PHE A 302 -12.19 -10.91 21.19
CA PHE A 302 -13.44 -11.27 20.51
C PHE A 302 -13.87 -12.69 20.91
N ASN A 303 -15.16 -12.86 21.19
CA ASN A 303 -15.75 -14.16 21.47
C ASN A 303 -16.65 -14.61 20.30
N GLY A 304 -17.16 -15.84 20.34
CA GLY A 304 -17.98 -16.41 19.25
C GLY A 304 -19.29 -15.65 18.94
N LEU A 305 -19.73 -14.71 19.77
CA LEU A 305 -20.91 -13.86 19.50
C LEU A 305 -20.59 -12.60 18.69
N ALA A 306 -19.31 -12.32 18.42
CA ALA A 306 -18.86 -11.14 17.69
C ALA A 306 -19.53 -11.01 16.33
N GLN A 307 -19.66 -12.13 15.63
CA GLN A 307 -20.19 -12.19 14.28
C GLN A 307 -21.62 -11.66 14.21
N LEU A 308 -22.50 -12.19 15.07
CA LEU A 308 -23.92 -11.79 15.09
C LEU A 308 -24.09 -10.30 15.43
N GLY A 309 -23.26 -9.77 16.33
CA GLY A 309 -23.27 -8.36 16.69
C GLY A 309 -22.84 -7.45 15.54
N ALA A 310 -21.77 -7.85 14.83
CA ALA A 310 -21.23 -7.13 13.69
C ALA A 310 -22.21 -7.11 12.51
N GLU A 311 -22.78 -8.26 12.15
CA GLU A 311 -23.75 -8.41 11.04
C GLU A 311 -25.00 -7.54 11.25
N ARG A 312 -25.54 -7.50 12.48
CA ARG A 312 -26.68 -6.61 12.83
C ARG A 312 -26.38 -5.13 12.62
N LEU A 313 -25.11 -4.76 12.71
CA LEU A 313 -24.63 -3.39 12.51
C LEU A 313 -24.16 -3.12 11.07
N GLY A 314 -24.37 -4.08 10.16
CA GLY A 314 -24.06 -3.96 8.73
C GLY A 314 -22.60 -4.30 8.37
N TRP A 315 -21.89 -5.03 9.22
CA TRP A 315 -20.55 -5.53 8.92
C TRP A 315 -20.60 -6.96 8.38
N GLU A 316 -19.88 -7.21 7.30
CA GLU A 316 -19.61 -8.55 6.81
C GLU A 316 -18.38 -9.12 7.54
N VAL A 317 -18.46 -10.38 7.96
CA VAL A 317 -17.47 -11.01 8.85
C VAL A 317 -16.69 -12.07 8.09
N HIS A 318 -15.37 -11.97 8.16
CA HIS A 318 -14.44 -12.89 7.51
C HIS A 318 -13.45 -13.46 8.53
N PRO A 319 -13.53 -14.75 8.86
CA PRO A 319 -12.77 -15.38 9.95
C PRO A 319 -11.30 -15.70 9.63
N ASP A 320 -10.84 -15.44 8.40
CA ASP A 320 -9.57 -15.97 7.91
C ASP A 320 -8.44 -14.95 7.81
N GLY A 321 -8.56 -13.75 8.40
CA GLY A 321 -7.46 -12.76 8.53
C GLY A 321 -6.88 -12.19 7.21
N ALA A 322 -7.24 -12.74 6.06
CA ALA A 322 -6.67 -12.45 4.76
C ALA A 322 -7.37 -11.26 4.08
N LEU A 323 -7.26 -10.08 4.72
CA LEU A 323 -7.93 -8.84 4.31
C LEU A 323 -7.77 -8.54 2.81
N LEU A 324 -6.54 -8.61 2.30
CA LEU A 324 -6.27 -8.22 0.92
C LEU A 324 -6.97 -9.17 -0.07
N GLU A 325 -6.99 -10.45 0.23
CA GLU A 325 -7.59 -11.49 -0.58
C GLU A 325 -9.13 -11.37 -0.58
N ILE A 326 -9.73 -11.02 0.56
CA ILE A 326 -11.16 -10.67 0.66
C ILE A 326 -11.48 -9.50 -0.27
N LEU A 327 -10.72 -8.40 -0.18
CA LEU A 327 -10.94 -7.22 -1.01
C LEU A 327 -10.72 -7.51 -2.51
N GLN A 328 -9.74 -8.34 -2.86
CA GLN A 328 -9.53 -8.80 -4.24
C GLN A 328 -10.74 -9.58 -4.76
N SER A 329 -11.32 -10.46 -3.92
CA SER A 329 -12.55 -11.19 -4.25
C SER A 329 -13.72 -10.25 -4.51
N ASP A 330 -13.90 -9.25 -3.64
CA ASP A 330 -14.98 -8.27 -3.79
C ASP A 330 -14.80 -7.40 -5.03
N CYS A 331 -13.57 -7.05 -5.41
CA CYS A 331 -13.29 -6.36 -6.67
C CYS A 331 -13.74 -7.21 -7.87
N VAL A 332 -13.46 -8.51 -7.87
CA VAL A 332 -13.91 -9.42 -8.94
C VAL A 332 -15.43 -9.48 -9.00
N LYS A 333 -16.12 -9.60 -7.87
CA LYS A 333 -17.59 -9.56 -7.81
C LYS A 333 -18.14 -8.24 -8.37
N HIS A 334 -17.54 -7.13 -7.98
CA HIS A 334 -17.91 -5.80 -8.47
C HIS A 334 -17.74 -5.69 -9.99
N ILE A 335 -16.60 -6.13 -10.52
CA ILE A 335 -16.34 -6.14 -11.97
C ILE A 335 -17.35 -7.02 -12.71
N MET A 336 -17.68 -8.19 -12.18
CA MET A 336 -18.70 -9.06 -12.77
C MET A 336 -20.06 -8.37 -12.82
N ALA A 337 -20.48 -7.70 -11.74
CA ALA A 337 -21.71 -6.92 -11.71
C ALA A 337 -21.68 -5.76 -12.72
N LEU A 338 -20.56 -5.03 -12.82
CA LEU A 338 -20.38 -3.97 -13.83
C LEU A 338 -20.46 -4.51 -15.26
N ARG A 339 -19.93 -5.70 -15.54
CA ARG A 339 -20.05 -6.31 -16.87
C ARG A 339 -21.51 -6.60 -17.21
N THR A 340 -22.27 -7.12 -16.25
CA THR A 340 -23.71 -7.35 -16.41
C THR A 340 -24.45 -6.06 -16.72
N THR A 341 -24.18 -4.97 -16.00
CA THR A 341 -24.85 -3.67 -16.24
C THR A 341 -24.48 -3.05 -17.59
N LEU A 342 -23.27 -3.33 -18.10
CA LEU A 342 -22.80 -2.88 -19.41
C LEU A 342 -23.21 -3.81 -20.56
N GLY A 343 -23.95 -4.90 -20.31
CA GLY A 343 -24.32 -5.88 -21.34
C GLY A 343 -23.15 -6.71 -21.88
N LEU A 344 -22.02 -6.72 -21.16
CA LEU A 344 -20.85 -7.53 -21.50
C LEU A 344 -21.01 -8.96 -20.94
N PRO A 345 -20.39 -9.98 -21.57
CA PRO A 345 -20.48 -11.35 -21.06
C PRO A 345 -19.89 -11.43 -19.65
N VAL A 346 -20.66 -11.95 -18.71
CA VAL A 346 -20.23 -12.10 -17.30
C VAL A 346 -19.07 -13.06 -17.24
N ARG A 347 -17.88 -12.51 -16.95
CA ARG A 347 -16.64 -13.28 -16.81
C ARG A 347 -15.91 -12.73 -15.59
N PRO A 348 -15.33 -13.60 -14.75
CA PRO A 348 -14.45 -13.15 -13.68
C PRO A 348 -13.18 -12.57 -14.33
N VAL A 349 -13.12 -11.24 -14.44
CA VAL A 349 -11.91 -10.56 -14.91
C VAL A 349 -10.95 -10.49 -13.73
N ARG A 350 -10.02 -11.45 -13.68
CA ARG A 350 -8.98 -11.49 -12.66
C ARG A 350 -7.86 -10.56 -13.07
N ARG A 351 -7.60 -9.54 -12.25
CA ARG A 351 -6.35 -8.78 -12.34
C ARG A 351 -5.19 -9.68 -11.95
N SER A 352 -3.98 -9.30 -12.37
CA SER A 352 -2.76 -9.87 -11.80
C SER A 352 -2.85 -9.86 -10.28
N ALA A 353 -2.33 -10.91 -9.63
CA ALA A 353 -2.14 -10.83 -8.19
C ALA A 353 -1.36 -9.54 -7.89
N ALA A 354 -1.81 -8.78 -6.89
CA ALA A 354 -1.14 -7.54 -6.55
C ALA A 354 0.34 -7.83 -6.32
N LYS A 355 1.21 -7.15 -7.07
CA LYS A 355 2.67 -7.23 -6.92
C LYS A 355 3.14 -5.98 -6.21
N PRO A 356 4.21 -6.05 -5.41
CA PRO A 356 4.91 -4.85 -4.98
C PRO A 356 5.20 -3.98 -6.19
N LEU A 357 4.65 -2.77 -6.17
CA LEU A 357 4.83 -1.83 -7.26
C LEU A 357 6.22 -1.22 -7.14
N TRP A 358 6.93 -1.16 -8.26
CA TRP A 358 8.28 -0.60 -8.30
C TRP A 358 8.22 0.92 -8.17
N ASP A 359 9.04 1.49 -7.28
CA ASP A 359 9.01 2.92 -6.95
C ASP A 359 9.34 3.83 -8.14
N LYS A 360 10.06 3.31 -9.15
CA LYS A 360 10.36 4.02 -10.41
C LYS A 360 9.36 3.73 -11.53
N ALA A 361 8.29 2.98 -11.26
CA ALA A 361 7.27 2.70 -12.26
C ALA A 361 6.52 3.99 -12.61
N LYS A 362 6.29 4.19 -13.92
CA LYS A 362 5.53 5.33 -14.44
C LYS A 362 4.08 5.25 -14.00
N VAL A 363 3.54 6.40 -13.60
CA VAL A 363 2.14 6.63 -13.28
C VAL A 363 1.46 7.12 -14.53
N THR A 364 0.36 6.46 -14.88
CA THR A 364 -0.52 6.85 -15.97
C THR A 364 -1.83 7.33 -15.39
N MET A 365 -2.37 8.43 -15.90
CA MET A 365 -3.65 8.97 -15.45
C MET A 365 -4.74 8.52 -16.41
N ILE A 366 -5.82 7.93 -15.91
CA ILE A 366 -7.02 7.67 -16.72
C ILE A 366 -8.19 8.50 -16.20
N PRO A 367 -9.04 9.06 -17.07
CA PRO A 367 -10.28 9.68 -16.63
C PRO A 367 -11.16 8.68 -15.87
N ARG A 368 -11.75 9.09 -14.74
CA ARG A 368 -12.66 8.25 -13.94
C ARG A 368 -13.88 7.80 -14.72
N ALA A 369 -14.32 8.57 -15.70
CA ALA A 369 -15.37 8.16 -16.63
C ALA A 369 -15.01 6.88 -17.41
N ASN A 370 -13.72 6.64 -17.64
CA ASN A 370 -13.20 5.45 -18.32
C ASN A 370 -12.89 4.30 -17.35
N LEU A 371 -13.02 4.51 -16.03
CA LEU A 371 -12.74 3.50 -15.02
C LEU A 371 -13.59 2.24 -15.22
N PRO A 372 -14.92 2.28 -15.46
CA PRO A 372 -15.70 1.06 -15.70
C PRO A 372 -15.21 0.25 -16.90
N ALA A 373 -14.84 0.91 -18.01
CA ALA A 373 -14.29 0.24 -19.19
C ALA A 373 -12.92 -0.41 -18.87
N PHE A 374 -12.05 0.30 -18.15
CA PHE A 374 -10.76 -0.20 -17.67
C PHE A 374 -10.91 -1.41 -16.73
N LEU A 375 -11.82 -1.33 -15.75
CA LEU A 375 -12.09 -2.40 -14.80
C LEU A 375 -12.63 -3.66 -15.49
N THR A 376 -13.55 -3.47 -16.44
CA THR A 376 -14.19 -4.58 -17.14
C THR A 376 -13.31 -5.19 -18.23
N GLY A 377 -12.21 -4.55 -18.64
CA GLY A 377 -11.36 -5.04 -19.73
C GLY A 377 -12.12 -5.07 -21.05
N ASP A 378 -12.95 -4.05 -21.29
CA ASP A 378 -13.64 -3.89 -22.57
C ASP A 378 -12.60 -3.82 -23.69
N PRO A 379 -12.65 -4.69 -24.72
CA PRO A 379 -11.68 -4.70 -25.82
C PRO A 379 -11.66 -3.39 -26.62
N THR A 380 -12.71 -2.56 -26.51
CA THR A 380 -12.72 -1.22 -27.11
C THR A 380 -11.86 -0.22 -26.34
N SER A 381 -11.49 -0.53 -25.10
CA SER A 381 -10.54 0.28 -24.34
C SER A 381 -9.12 0.01 -24.83
N SER A 382 -8.38 1.08 -25.12
CA SER A 382 -6.97 1.04 -25.52
C SER A 382 -6.04 0.46 -24.45
N SER A 383 -6.55 0.26 -23.24
CA SER A 383 -5.84 -0.30 -22.10
C SER A 383 -6.36 -1.72 -21.83
N THR A 384 -5.80 -2.71 -22.53
CA THR A 384 -6.09 -4.10 -22.16
C THR A 384 -5.40 -4.42 -20.82
N PRO A 385 -6.13 -4.79 -19.76
CA PRO A 385 -5.48 -5.21 -18.52
C PRO A 385 -4.56 -6.39 -18.83
N ALA A 386 -3.31 -6.34 -18.35
CA ALA A 386 -2.35 -7.42 -18.53
C ALA A 386 -2.97 -8.73 -18.04
N ARG A 387 -3.11 -9.71 -18.94
CA ARG A 387 -3.52 -11.07 -18.55
C ARG A 387 -2.55 -11.58 -17.49
N ASN A 388 -3.07 -12.21 -16.44
CA ASN A 388 -2.28 -12.76 -15.34
C ASN A 388 -1.53 -14.03 -15.80
N SER A 389 -0.49 -13.86 -16.62
CA SER A 389 0.37 -14.93 -17.11
C SER A 389 0.95 -15.76 -15.97
N ALA A 390 1.40 -15.09 -14.90
CA ALA A 390 1.96 -15.74 -13.72
C ALA A 390 0.99 -16.75 -13.05
N TYR A 391 -0.31 -16.44 -13.02
CA TYR A 391 -1.31 -17.38 -12.49
C TYR A 391 -1.50 -18.58 -13.42
N LEU A 392 -1.61 -18.35 -14.74
CA LEU A 392 -1.76 -19.42 -15.72
C LEU A 392 -0.54 -20.34 -15.73
N ASP A 393 0.66 -19.77 -15.65
CA ASP A 393 1.92 -20.51 -15.54
C ASP A 393 1.97 -21.31 -14.23
N ALA A 394 1.54 -20.71 -13.11
CA ALA A 394 1.46 -21.41 -11.84
C ALA A 394 0.44 -22.55 -11.86
N GLU A 395 -0.73 -22.34 -12.49
CA GLU A 395 -1.77 -23.36 -12.66
C GLU A 395 -1.23 -24.54 -13.49
N GLN A 396 -0.58 -24.26 -14.62
CA GLN A 396 0.04 -25.30 -15.43
C GLN A 396 1.13 -26.06 -14.63
N ARG A 397 1.95 -25.35 -13.85
CA ARG A 397 2.95 -25.98 -12.98
C ARG A 397 2.34 -26.88 -11.92
N VAL A 398 1.25 -26.46 -11.27
CA VAL A 398 0.55 -27.31 -10.29
C VAL A 398 -0.05 -28.53 -10.97
N ARG A 399 -0.70 -28.38 -12.12
CA ARG A 399 -1.22 -29.52 -12.89
C ARG A 399 -0.12 -30.51 -13.28
N MET A 400 1.05 -30.03 -13.71
CA MET A 400 2.21 -30.88 -13.98
C MET A 400 2.72 -31.61 -12.73
N MET A 401 2.75 -30.94 -11.57
CA MET A 401 3.10 -31.59 -10.31
C MET A 401 2.09 -32.67 -9.93
N GLU A 402 0.79 -32.45 -10.15
CA GLU A 402 -0.26 -33.44 -9.87
C GLU A 402 -0.17 -34.69 -10.75
N GLN A 403 0.39 -34.58 -11.96
CA GLN A 403 0.58 -35.73 -12.85
C GLN A 403 1.70 -36.67 -12.36
N THR A 404 2.71 -36.17 -11.65
CA THR A 404 3.86 -36.98 -11.19
C THR A 404 3.71 -37.46 -9.74
N PRO A 405 4.13 -38.70 -9.39
CA PRO A 405 4.10 -39.17 -7.99
C PRO A 405 4.89 -38.27 -7.03
N ALA A 406 6.05 -37.77 -7.47
CA ALA A 406 6.89 -36.87 -6.69
C ALA A 406 6.24 -35.50 -6.45
N GLY A 407 5.62 -34.91 -7.48
CA GLY A 407 4.90 -33.65 -7.37
C GLY A 407 3.67 -33.76 -6.45
N ARG A 408 2.88 -34.84 -6.57
CA ARG A 408 1.78 -35.15 -5.63
C ARG A 408 2.29 -35.29 -4.20
N ALA A 409 3.41 -35.99 -3.98
CA ALA A 409 4.01 -36.09 -2.65
C ALA A 409 4.44 -34.72 -2.12
N LYS A 410 5.00 -33.85 -2.97
CA LYS A 410 5.38 -32.48 -2.61
C LYS A 410 4.16 -31.64 -2.22
N LEU A 411 3.09 -31.65 -3.02
CA LEU A 411 1.84 -30.95 -2.71
C LEU A 411 1.23 -31.46 -1.40
N ARG A 412 1.20 -32.78 -1.18
CA ARG A 412 0.75 -33.38 0.08
C ARG A 412 1.59 -32.97 1.28
N ARG A 413 2.93 -32.87 1.14
CA ARG A 413 3.83 -32.40 2.21
C ARG A 413 3.57 -30.94 2.58
N THR A 414 3.30 -30.08 1.60
CA THR A 414 2.87 -28.70 1.87
C THR A 414 1.48 -28.66 2.50
N GLY A 415 0.66 -29.69 2.25
CA GLY A 415 -0.74 -29.76 2.63
C GLY A 415 -1.59 -28.69 1.94
N PHE A 416 -1.09 -28.09 0.86
CA PHE A 416 -1.83 -27.12 0.08
C PHE A 416 -2.91 -27.82 -0.75
N SER A 417 -4.08 -27.20 -0.84
CA SER A 417 -5.01 -27.49 -1.92
C SER A 417 -4.39 -27.11 -3.27
N HIS A 418 -4.97 -27.59 -4.38
CA HIS A 418 -4.54 -27.21 -5.73
C HIS A 418 -4.40 -25.69 -5.86
N PHE A 419 -5.44 -24.96 -5.46
CA PHE A 419 -5.50 -23.51 -5.59
C PHE A 419 -4.54 -22.79 -4.64
N GLU A 420 -4.40 -23.25 -3.40
CA GLU A 420 -3.38 -22.71 -2.48
C GLU A 420 -1.97 -22.87 -3.06
N ALA A 421 -1.70 -24.00 -3.72
CA ALA A 421 -0.43 -24.21 -4.39
C ALA A 421 -0.25 -23.29 -5.61
N VAL A 422 -1.31 -23.05 -6.41
CA VAL A 422 -1.28 -22.11 -7.54
C VAL A 422 -1.02 -20.69 -7.03
N ASP A 423 -1.76 -20.25 -6.02
CA ASP A 423 -1.58 -18.92 -5.44
C ASP A 423 -0.18 -18.76 -4.86
N TYR A 424 0.26 -19.73 -4.04
CA TYR A 424 1.60 -19.74 -3.48
C TYR A 424 2.67 -19.65 -4.56
N ILE A 425 2.60 -20.47 -5.61
CA ILE A 425 3.60 -20.45 -6.70
C ILE A 425 3.54 -19.14 -7.49
N SER A 426 2.34 -18.65 -7.80
CA SER A 426 2.17 -17.40 -8.56
C SER A 426 2.68 -16.17 -7.82
N ARG A 427 2.67 -16.20 -6.48
CA ARG A 427 3.06 -15.07 -5.61
C ARG A 427 4.41 -15.25 -4.93
N LYS A 428 5.04 -16.43 -5.00
CA LYS A 428 6.22 -16.76 -4.21
C LYS A 428 7.32 -15.71 -4.33
N GLU A 429 7.66 -15.35 -5.55
CA GLU A 429 8.72 -14.37 -5.86
C GLU A 429 8.37 -12.96 -5.37
N PHE A 430 7.08 -12.61 -5.37
CA PHE A 430 6.62 -11.28 -4.96
C PHE A 430 6.47 -11.14 -3.45
N ARG A 431 6.11 -12.22 -2.74
CA ARG A 431 5.96 -12.23 -1.27
C ARG A 431 7.27 -11.88 -0.57
N GLU A 432 8.40 -12.31 -1.14
CA GLU A 432 9.74 -11.99 -0.62
C GLU A 432 10.12 -10.51 -0.82
N LEU A 433 9.45 -9.82 -1.74
CA LEU A 433 9.65 -8.41 -2.05
C LEU A 433 8.59 -7.49 -1.40
N GLU A 434 7.63 -8.05 -0.64
CA GLU A 434 6.60 -7.26 0.02
C GLU A 434 7.23 -6.37 1.10
N THR A 435 7.09 -5.05 0.93
CA THR A 435 7.40 -4.11 2.00
C THR A 435 6.34 -4.18 3.10
N TRP A 436 6.65 -3.69 4.30
CA TRP A 436 5.75 -3.82 5.46
C TRP A 436 4.38 -3.15 5.23
N GLU A 437 4.34 -2.08 4.44
CA GLU A 437 3.14 -1.33 4.10
C GLU A 437 2.37 -1.91 2.92
N PHE A 438 2.98 -2.81 2.13
CA PHE A 438 2.45 -3.28 0.85
C PHE A 438 1.00 -3.76 0.96
N ARG A 439 0.71 -4.64 1.93
CA ARG A 439 -0.63 -5.22 2.08
C ARG A 439 -1.67 -4.18 2.46
N THR A 440 -1.33 -3.23 3.33
CA THR A 440 -2.25 -2.16 3.76
C THR A 440 -2.50 -1.17 2.62
N LEU A 441 -1.46 -0.73 1.90
CA LEU A 441 -1.61 0.17 0.76
C LEU A 441 -2.38 -0.49 -0.39
N THR A 442 -2.11 -1.76 -0.68
CA THR A 442 -2.87 -2.49 -1.70
C THR A 442 -4.33 -2.64 -1.28
N SER A 443 -4.60 -2.92 0.01
CA SER A 443 -5.97 -2.96 0.54
C SER A 443 -6.67 -1.60 0.38
N LEU A 444 -5.95 -0.50 0.65
CA LEU A 444 -6.46 0.85 0.45
C LEU A 444 -6.82 1.10 -1.02
N ASN A 445 -5.97 0.68 -1.96
CA ASN A 445 -6.22 0.79 -3.39
C ASN A 445 -7.46 -0.01 -3.82
N ARG A 446 -7.68 -1.21 -3.26
CA ARG A 446 -8.90 -2.00 -3.52
C ARG A 446 -10.15 -1.34 -2.94
N ILE A 447 -10.06 -0.68 -1.79
CA ILE A 447 -11.16 0.12 -1.25
C ILE A 447 -11.46 1.31 -2.17
N SER A 448 -10.43 1.99 -2.68
CA SER A 448 -10.59 3.05 -3.70
C SER A 448 -11.29 2.55 -4.96
N GLU A 449 -10.90 1.35 -5.45
CA GLU A 449 -11.54 0.70 -6.59
C GLU A 449 -13.03 0.42 -6.32
N LEU A 450 -13.35 -0.19 -5.17
CA LEU A 450 -14.71 -0.58 -4.81
C LEU A 450 -15.65 0.60 -4.52
N ARG A 451 -15.12 1.69 -3.96
CA ARG A 451 -15.90 2.89 -3.57
C ARG A 451 -15.79 4.04 -4.56
N ASN A 452 -14.94 3.91 -5.58
CA ASN A 452 -14.58 4.98 -6.51
C ASN A 452 -14.24 6.32 -5.79
N ASP A 453 -13.64 6.21 -4.62
CA ASP A 453 -13.31 7.32 -3.71
C ASP A 453 -14.47 8.27 -3.35
N GLU A 454 -15.73 7.83 -3.47
CA GLU A 454 -16.89 8.67 -3.13
C GLU A 454 -16.92 9.07 -1.65
N ASP A 455 -16.43 8.19 -0.78
CA ASP A 455 -16.26 8.46 0.66
C ASP A 455 -15.22 9.55 0.94
N LEU A 456 -14.12 9.60 0.18
CA LEU A 456 -13.13 10.68 0.30
C LEU A 456 -13.69 12.00 -0.23
N ARG A 457 -14.42 11.99 -1.36
CA ARG A 457 -15.11 13.20 -1.85
C ARG A 457 -16.13 13.70 -0.86
N ALA A 458 -16.90 12.80 -0.22
CA ALA A 458 -17.87 13.15 0.81
C ALA A 458 -17.20 13.77 2.06
N ALA A 459 -15.95 13.40 2.34
CA ALA A 459 -15.13 14.01 3.39
C ALA A 459 -14.45 15.32 2.95
N GLY A 460 -14.71 15.81 1.73
CA GLY A 460 -14.20 17.08 1.22
C GLY A 460 -12.86 17.01 0.51
N LEU A 461 -12.36 15.81 0.17
CA LEU A 461 -11.07 15.66 -0.52
C LEU A 461 -11.23 15.86 -2.03
N GLU A 462 -10.26 16.54 -2.64
CA GLU A 462 -10.15 16.73 -4.09
C GLU A 462 -9.51 15.52 -4.77
N VAL A 463 -10.31 14.49 -4.99
CA VAL A 463 -9.84 13.21 -5.56
C VAL A 463 -9.59 13.27 -7.09
N GLY A 464 -9.85 14.43 -7.72
CA GLY A 464 -9.65 14.67 -9.16
C GLY A 464 -10.55 13.85 -10.09
N ASP A 465 -10.63 14.27 -11.36
CA ASP A 465 -11.39 13.57 -12.41
C ASP A 465 -10.64 12.42 -13.05
N SER A 466 -9.36 12.25 -12.71
CA SER A 466 -8.51 11.16 -13.18
C SER A 466 -8.05 10.30 -12.01
N ILE A 467 -7.77 9.03 -12.28
CA ILE A 467 -7.26 8.06 -11.32
C ILE A 467 -5.87 7.58 -11.77
N PRO A 468 -4.87 7.58 -10.87
CA PRO A 468 -3.55 7.10 -11.19
C PRO A 468 -3.52 5.56 -11.28
N ILE A 469 -2.80 5.08 -12.29
CA ILE A 469 -2.56 3.67 -12.56
C ILE A 469 -1.07 3.42 -12.72
N VAL A 470 -0.59 2.37 -12.08
CA VAL A 470 0.79 1.89 -12.16
C VAL A 470 0.79 0.41 -12.49
N SER A 471 1.43 0.03 -13.59
CA SER A 471 1.53 -1.37 -14.02
C SER A 471 0.16 -2.09 -14.11
N GLY A 472 -0.89 -1.38 -14.52
CA GLY A 472 -2.26 -1.91 -14.60
C GLY A 472 -3.01 -1.99 -13.27
N GLU A 473 -2.43 -1.51 -12.17
CA GLU A 473 -3.05 -1.42 -10.86
C GLU A 473 -3.48 0.02 -10.55
N ILE A 474 -4.69 0.17 -10.01
CA ILE A 474 -5.16 1.44 -9.48
C ILE A 474 -4.40 1.73 -8.19
N ILE A 475 -3.93 2.97 -8.02
CA ILE A 475 -3.38 3.45 -6.75
C ILE A 475 -4.23 4.58 -6.18
N SER A 476 -3.98 4.93 -4.91
CA SER A 476 -4.61 6.08 -4.27
C SER A 476 -4.44 7.34 -5.12
N ALA A 477 -5.54 8.07 -5.36
CA ALA A 477 -5.54 9.31 -6.12
C ALA A 477 -4.88 10.49 -5.38
N VAL A 478 -4.72 10.37 -4.07
CA VAL A 478 -3.96 11.31 -3.23
C VAL A 478 -2.68 10.62 -2.79
N PRO A 479 -1.51 11.28 -2.82
CA PRO A 479 -0.26 10.72 -2.34
C PRO A 479 -0.37 10.16 -0.91
N VAL A 480 0.33 9.07 -0.61
CA VAL A 480 0.25 8.40 0.70
C VAL A 480 1.62 8.35 1.37
N ALA A 481 1.70 8.90 2.57
CA ALA A 481 2.85 8.77 3.46
C ALA A 481 2.62 7.61 4.45
N SER A 482 3.47 6.60 4.38
CA SER A 482 3.47 5.47 5.31
C SER A 482 4.59 5.65 6.33
N LEU A 483 4.24 5.67 7.62
CA LEU A 483 5.21 5.72 8.71
C LEU A 483 4.99 4.54 9.66
N ARG A 484 6.05 3.78 9.93
CA ARG A 484 6.07 2.79 11.00
C ARG A 484 6.84 3.29 12.22
N LEU A 485 6.22 3.22 13.39
CA LEU A 485 6.82 3.52 14.69
C LEU A 485 6.95 2.24 15.51
N GLY A 486 8.18 1.79 15.72
CA GLY A 486 8.50 0.53 16.37
C GLY A 486 9.23 -0.44 15.42
N PRO A 487 9.70 -1.57 15.97
CA PRO A 487 10.47 -2.54 15.21
C PRO A 487 9.64 -3.17 14.08
N GLY A 488 10.35 -3.62 13.05
CA GLY A 488 9.76 -4.45 12.03
C GLY A 488 9.27 -5.75 12.62
N LEU A 489 7.98 -6.02 12.49
CA LEU A 489 7.41 -7.29 12.88
C LEU A 489 7.60 -8.25 11.71
N SER A 490 8.47 -9.24 11.90
CA SER A 490 8.59 -10.38 11.01
C SER A 490 7.34 -11.25 11.17
N TYR A 491 6.23 -10.82 10.58
CA TYR A 491 5.12 -11.70 10.34
C TYR A 491 5.55 -12.67 9.26
N THR A 492 5.97 -13.87 9.66
CA THR A 492 5.82 -15.00 8.75
C THR A 492 4.32 -15.14 8.56
N PRO A 493 3.77 -14.90 7.34
CA PRO A 493 2.36 -15.18 7.10
C PRO A 493 2.15 -16.63 7.50
N SER A 494 1.36 -16.85 8.53
CA SER A 494 1.04 -18.18 8.98
C SER A 494 0.33 -18.91 7.85
N ARG A 495 0.32 -20.24 7.87
CA ARG A 495 -0.45 -21.01 6.90
C ARG A 495 -1.95 -20.64 6.92
N ALA A 496 -2.45 -20.08 8.03
CA ALA A 496 -3.81 -19.54 8.12
C ALA A 496 -3.98 -18.20 7.38
N ASP A 497 -2.91 -17.45 7.14
CA ASP A 497 -2.90 -16.22 6.33
C ASP A 497 -2.76 -16.51 4.81
N LEU A 498 -2.63 -17.78 4.44
CA LEU A 498 -2.74 -18.26 3.05
C LEU A 498 -4.20 -18.55 2.76
N HIS A 499 -4.89 -17.56 2.19
CA HIS A 499 -6.29 -17.67 1.79
C HIS A 499 -6.54 -18.85 0.84
N GLN A 500 -7.63 -19.61 1.06
CA GLN A 500 -8.16 -20.57 0.08
C GLN A 500 -8.79 -19.83 -1.08
N PRO A 501 -8.21 -19.85 -2.29
CA PRO A 501 -8.70 -18.97 -3.34
C PRO A 501 -10.17 -19.24 -3.69
N PHE A 502 -10.99 -18.18 -3.77
CA PHE A 502 -12.45 -18.15 -4.03
C PHE A 502 -12.86 -18.69 -5.42
N TYR A 503 -12.02 -19.49 -6.07
CA TYR A 503 -11.94 -19.57 -7.53
C TYR A 503 -12.79 -20.64 -8.20
N ASP A 504 -13.65 -21.37 -7.48
CA ASP A 504 -14.39 -22.52 -8.03
C ASP A 504 -15.91 -22.31 -8.23
N GLY A 505 -16.38 -21.06 -8.19
CA GLY A 505 -17.80 -20.73 -8.30
C GLY A 505 -18.26 -20.29 -9.67
N GLY A 506 -18.31 -21.18 -10.65
CA GLY A 506 -19.13 -20.90 -11.83
C GLY A 506 -20.61 -20.89 -11.45
N MET A 507 -21.20 -19.72 -11.18
CA MET A 507 -22.64 -19.39 -10.93
C MET A 507 -23.44 -20.25 -9.93
N SER A 508 -23.01 -21.46 -9.59
CA SER A 508 -23.59 -22.29 -8.56
C SER A 508 -23.07 -21.76 -7.23
N ASP A 509 -23.99 -21.19 -6.47
CA ASP A 509 -23.91 -20.56 -5.16
C ASP A 509 -23.25 -21.42 -4.03
N ARG A 510 -22.55 -22.51 -4.39
CA ARG A 510 -22.02 -23.53 -3.48
C ARG A 510 -20.52 -23.41 -3.21
N SER A 511 -19.73 -22.72 -4.04
CA SER A 511 -18.30 -22.49 -3.76
C SER A 511 -18.05 -21.36 -2.75
N LEU A 512 -19.07 -20.54 -2.46
CA LEU A 512 -19.06 -19.52 -1.41
C LEU A 512 -19.12 -20.13 0.00
N LYS A 513 -19.31 -21.45 0.14
CA LYS A 513 -19.52 -22.12 1.43
C LYS A 513 -18.24 -22.60 2.13
N TYR A 514 -17.05 -22.25 1.64
CA TYR A 514 -15.81 -22.64 2.32
C TYR A 514 -15.36 -21.72 3.45
N THR A 515 -16.03 -20.58 3.65
CA THR A 515 -16.13 -20.01 4.99
C THR A 515 -17.36 -20.61 5.67
N SER A 516 -17.21 -21.21 6.83
CA SER A 516 -18.31 -21.54 7.76
C SER A 516 -19.16 -22.79 7.52
N ARG A 517 -18.58 -23.96 7.82
CA ARG A 517 -19.32 -24.89 8.71
C ARG A 517 -18.71 -25.05 10.11
N ASN A 518 -17.43 -24.68 10.28
CA ASN A 518 -16.74 -24.69 11.58
C ASN A 518 -16.16 -23.32 11.96
N VAL A 519 -16.74 -22.22 11.45
CA VAL A 519 -16.29 -20.87 11.78
C VAL A 519 -16.68 -20.55 13.22
N GLY A 520 -15.71 -20.11 14.02
CA GLY A 520 -15.94 -19.53 15.34
C GLY A 520 -15.21 -20.20 16.50
N ILE A 521 -14.89 -21.50 16.43
CA ILE A 521 -14.19 -22.17 17.53
C ILE A 521 -12.68 -22.16 17.26
N GLY A 522 -12.01 -21.09 17.71
CA GLY A 522 -10.56 -20.99 17.71
C GLY A 522 -9.92 -20.14 16.59
N ALA A 523 -10.72 -19.44 15.78
CA ALA A 523 -10.20 -18.46 14.84
C ALA A 523 -9.49 -17.35 15.63
N LYS A 524 -8.21 -17.13 15.31
CA LYS A 524 -7.37 -16.16 16.00
C LYS A 524 -7.60 -14.74 15.50
N GLY A 525 -8.10 -14.55 14.27
CA GLY A 525 -8.35 -13.24 13.70
C GLY A 525 -9.67 -13.16 12.97
N TYR A 526 -10.18 -11.95 12.81
CA TYR A 526 -11.38 -11.64 12.07
C TYR A 526 -11.15 -10.34 11.29
N VAL A 527 -11.59 -10.32 10.04
CA VAL A 527 -11.68 -9.11 9.23
C VAL A 527 -13.14 -8.77 9.08
N TYR A 528 -13.50 -7.55 9.42
CA TYR A 528 -14.85 -7.02 9.27
C TYR A 528 -14.84 -5.99 8.14
N THR A 529 -15.68 -6.18 7.13
CA THR A 529 -15.80 -5.26 5.99
C THR A 529 -17.16 -4.59 5.97
N ARG A 530 -17.19 -3.32 5.56
CA ARG A 530 -18.41 -2.52 5.36
C ARG A 530 -18.23 -1.68 4.11
N ILE A 531 -18.30 -2.32 2.95
CA ILE A 531 -18.06 -1.67 1.66
C ILE A 531 -19.38 -1.58 0.91
N LYS A 532 -19.94 -0.37 0.88
CA LYS A 532 -21.08 -0.08 0.00
C LYS A 532 -20.52 0.28 -1.36
N VAL A 533 -20.64 -0.65 -2.30
CA VAL A 533 -20.34 -0.39 -3.70
C VAL A 533 -21.43 0.53 -4.26
N PRO A 534 -21.08 1.67 -4.89
CA PRO A 534 -22.07 2.50 -5.54
C PRO A 534 -22.77 1.67 -6.61
N ILE A 535 -24.07 1.42 -6.45
CA ILE A 535 -24.86 0.84 -7.54
C ILE A 535 -24.83 1.89 -8.62
N ALA A 536 -24.23 1.55 -9.77
CA ALA A 536 -24.18 2.43 -10.92
C ALA A 536 -25.60 2.93 -11.17
N ARG A 537 -25.84 4.22 -10.89
CA ARG A 537 -27.09 4.85 -11.28
C ARG A 537 -27.07 4.81 -12.79
N THR A 538 -27.71 3.80 -13.37
CA THR A 538 -28.06 3.80 -14.78
C THR A 538 -28.85 5.07 -14.96
N ARG A 539 -28.21 6.13 -15.45
CA ARG A 539 -28.92 7.27 -16.02
C ARG A 539 -29.83 6.64 -17.05
N THR A 540 -31.12 6.59 -16.72
CA THR A 540 -32.11 6.08 -17.64
C THR A 540 -31.91 6.85 -18.93
N ARG A 541 -31.98 6.14 -20.06
CA ARG A 541 -31.82 6.71 -21.40
C ARG A 541 -32.60 8.02 -21.59
N GLU A 542 -33.75 8.14 -20.93
CA GLU A 542 -34.58 9.35 -20.84
C GLU A 542 -33.83 10.59 -20.30
N GLN A 543 -32.99 10.46 -19.26
CA GLN A 543 -32.20 11.58 -18.72
C GLN A 543 -31.02 11.97 -19.63
N ALA A 544 -30.49 11.02 -20.40
CA ALA A 544 -29.46 11.30 -21.40
C ALA A 544 -30.06 11.97 -22.65
N GLU A 545 -31.27 11.57 -23.04
CA GLU A 545 -32.03 12.19 -24.14
C GLU A 545 -32.51 13.61 -23.75
N GLU A 546 -32.97 13.86 -22.51
CA GLU A 546 -33.34 15.21 -22.04
C GLU A 546 -32.14 16.18 -21.97
N GLN A 547 -30.94 15.71 -21.61
CA GLN A 547 -29.73 16.55 -21.62
C GLN A 547 -29.19 16.80 -23.03
N ALA A 548 -29.44 15.89 -23.98
CA ALA A 548 -29.11 16.09 -25.39
C ALA A 548 -30.08 17.08 -26.07
N GLU A 549 -31.37 17.02 -25.74
CA GLU A 549 -32.37 17.96 -26.26
C GLU A 549 -32.22 19.38 -25.66
N GLY A 550 -31.77 19.50 -24.40
CA GLY A 550 -31.56 20.79 -23.73
C GLY A 550 -30.41 21.65 -24.29
N LYS A 551 -29.49 21.07 -25.07
CA LYS A 551 -28.35 21.81 -25.67
C LYS A 551 -28.55 22.21 -27.14
N ALA A 552 -29.65 21.81 -27.78
CA ALA A 552 -29.93 22.08 -29.19
C ALA A 552 -30.99 23.20 -29.43
N GLY A 553 -31.36 23.96 -28.40
CA GLY A 553 -32.43 24.96 -28.47
C GLY A 553 -31.96 26.37 -28.80
N GLY A 554 -31.48 26.60 -30.02
CA GLY A 554 -31.10 27.94 -30.50
C GLY A 554 -31.30 28.11 -32.00
N SER A 555 -32.55 28.04 -32.50
CA SER A 555 -33.03 28.75 -33.71
C SER A 555 -34.38 28.19 -34.20
N GLY A 556 -35.43 29.00 -34.06
CA GLY A 556 -36.40 29.25 -35.15
C GLY A 556 -37.40 28.16 -35.58
N SER A 557 -38.64 28.31 -35.09
CA SER A 557 -39.87 28.35 -35.92
C SER A 557 -40.20 27.19 -36.89
N ARG A 558 -41.15 26.32 -36.52
CA ARG A 558 -42.53 26.34 -37.08
C ARG A 558 -43.43 25.26 -36.48
N ARG A 559 -44.54 25.78 -35.98
CA ARG A 559 -45.83 25.17 -35.63
C ARG A 559 -46.26 23.99 -36.52
N THR A 560 -46.43 22.80 -35.95
CA THR A 560 -47.47 21.84 -36.37
C THR A 560 -48.08 21.14 -35.16
N LYS A 561 -49.38 21.35 -34.97
CA LYS A 561 -50.24 20.67 -33.99
C LYS A 561 -50.22 19.16 -34.27
N ARG A 562 -49.72 18.36 -33.34
CA ARG A 562 -50.11 16.94 -33.23
C ARG A 562 -50.73 16.68 -31.85
N ARG A 563 -51.88 16.03 -31.95
CA ARG A 563 -52.89 15.76 -30.93
C ARG A 563 -52.30 14.88 -29.84
N LYS A 564 -52.39 15.36 -28.59
CA LYS A 564 -52.01 14.65 -27.37
C LYS A 564 -53.17 13.70 -27.01
N VAL A 565 -53.03 12.41 -27.26
CA VAL A 565 -53.88 11.37 -26.63
C VAL A 565 -53.05 10.78 -25.52
N ARG A 566 -53.31 11.24 -24.29
CA ARG A 566 -52.72 10.73 -23.05
C ARG A 566 -53.86 10.47 -22.09
N GLY A 567 -53.98 9.24 -21.63
CA GLY A 567 -54.88 8.84 -20.54
C GLY A 567 -55.70 7.63 -20.94
N GLU A 568 -55.40 6.47 -20.35
CA GLU A 568 -56.38 5.45 -19.90
C GLU A 568 -55.80 4.07 -19.52
N LYS A 569 -54.49 3.82 -19.60
CA LYS A 569 -53.92 2.50 -19.24
C LYS A 569 -53.09 2.42 -17.95
N ARG A 570 -53.07 3.46 -17.10
CA ARG A 570 -52.33 3.42 -15.81
C ARG A 570 -53.20 3.45 -14.56
N GLN A 571 -54.52 3.48 -14.70
CA GLN A 571 -55.45 3.52 -13.56
C GLN A 571 -56.09 2.16 -13.25
N GLN A 572 -55.84 1.12 -14.06
CA GLN A 572 -56.39 -0.23 -13.84
C GLN A 572 -55.44 -1.21 -13.13
N ILE A 573 -54.22 -0.80 -12.76
CA ILE A 573 -53.27 -1.65 -12.02
C ILE A 573 -53.21 -1.26 -10.52
N GLY A 574 -53.66 -0.06 -10.16
CA GLY A 574 -53.73 0.39 -8.76
C GLY A 574 -54.85 -0.27 -7.96
N ASP A 575 -55.99 -0.57 -8.58
CA ASP A 575 -57.17 -1.10 -7.89
C ASP A 575 -57.19 -2.64 -7.79
N LEU A 576 -56.27 -3.33 -8.47
CA LEU A 576 -56.13 -4.79 -8.43
C LEU A 576 -55.19 -5.28 -7.31
N LEU A 577 -54.44 -4.38 -6.66
CA LEU A 577 -53.52 -4.71 -5.58
C LEU A 577 -53.99 -4.26 -4.18
N ALA A 578 -55.11 -3.54 -4.08
CA ALA A 578 -55.73 -3.17 -2.82
C ALA A 578 -56.74 -4.23 -2.29
N GLY A 579 -57.03 -5.28 -3.07
CA GLY A 579 -58.04 -6.30 -2.73
C GLY A 579 -57.53 -7.62 -2.15
N VAL A 580 -56.22 -7.79 -1.91
CA VAL A 580 -55.62 -9.08 -1.51
C VAL A 580 -54.89 -9.05 -0.15
N MET A 581 -55.02 -7.95 0.62
CA MET A 581 -54.46 -7.85 1.98
C MET A 581 -55.56 -7.72 3.05
N GLY A 582 -56.60 -8.53 2.92
CA GLY A 582 -57.57 -8.81 3.97
C GLY A 582 -57.85 -10.30 4.02
N VAL A 583 -57.67 -10.91 5.20
CA VAL A 583 -57.85 -12.34 5.55
C VAL A 583 -56.58 -13.20 5.39
N ILE A 584 -55.68 -13.12 6.37
CA ILE A 584 -55.36 -14.13 7.42
C ILE A 584 -54.37 -13.50 8.40
#